data_AF-A0A9X9A124-F1
#
_entry.id   AF-A0A9X9A124-F1
#
_cell.length_a   1.000
_cell.length_b   1.000
_cell.length_c   1.000
_cell.angle_alpha   90.00
_cell.angle_beta   90.00
_cell.angle_gamma   90.00
#
_symmetry.space_group_name_H-M   'P 1'
#
loop_
_entity.id
_entity.type
_entity.pdbx_description
1 polymer ?
#
loop_
_entity_poly.entity_id
_entity_poly.type
_entity_poly.pdbx_seq_one_letter_code
_entity_poly.pdbx_strand_id
1 'polypeptide(L)'
;KKIEEEMGLILPNVYKQLLKHTNGFVSDNGVVIFGVDIIDERNKIYEVHEYAKGYVAVGSNGGGKILLMTANENATELVQVDSGIMDPNYATTVSENFIQW
;
A
#
# COMPACT_ATOMS: atom_id res chain seq x y z
N LYS A 1 12.26 6.87 6.35
CA LYS A 1 13.64 7.14 5.89
C LYS A 1 14.33 5.87 5.44
N LYS A 2 14.86 4.98 6.29
CA LYS A 2 15.53 3.74 5.83
C LYS A 2 14.74 2.95 4.77
N ILE A 3 13.47 2.62 5.06
CA ILE A 3 12.62 1.86 4.12
C ILE A 3 12.28 2.63 2.83
N GLU A 4 12.12 3.95 2.90
CA GLU A 4 11.85 4.81 1.73
C GLU A 4 13.09 4.89 0.82
N GLU A 5 14.28 4.94 1.41
CA GLU A 5 15.56 4.90 0.69
C GLU A 5 15.77 3.53 0.02
N GLU A 6 15.47 2.43 0.71
CA GLU A 6 15.57 1.06 0.19
C GLU A 6 14.61 0.81 -0.98
N MET A 7 13.38 1.31 -0.88
CA MET A 7 12.37 1.17 -1.93
C MET A 7 12.49 2.22 -3.04
N GLY A 8 13.30 3.28 -2.85
CA GLY A 8 13.45 4.37 -3.80
C GLY A 8 12.16 5.18 -4.02
N LEU A 9 11.27 5.25 -3.02
CA LEU A 9 9.99 5.96 -3.10
C LEU A 9 9.63 6.66 -1.79
N ILE A 10 8.61 7.50 -1.85
CA ILE A 10 8.10 8.22 -0.68
C ILE A 10 6.82 7.55 -0.19
N LEU A 11 6.78 7.24 1.10
CA LEU A 11 5.57 6.68 1.72
C LEU A 11 4.61 7.82 2.11
N PRO A 12 3.29 7.61 1.96
CA PRO A 12 2.29 8.56 2.44
C PRO A 12 2.45 8.88 3.93
N ASN A 13 2.29 10.14 4.33
CA ASN A 13 2.43 10.53 5.73
C ASN A 13 1.40 9.85 6.63
N VAL A 14 0.17 9.68 6.14
CA VAL A 14 -0.90 9.01 6.87
C VAL A 14 -0.57 7.53 7.13
N TYR A 15 0.04 6.86 6.16
CA TYR A 15 0.51 5.49 6.31
C TYR A 15 1.69 5.39 7.27
N LYS A 16 2.68 6.31 7.18
CA LYS A 16 3.78 6.41 8.15
C LYS A 16 3.28 6.66 9.57
N GLN A 17 2.21 7.43 9.74
CA GLN A 17 1.59 7.66 11.05
C GLN A 17 1.00 6.37 11.59
N LEU A 18 0.26 5.60 10.79
CA LEU A 18 -0.26 4.30 11.18
C LEU A 18 0.87 3.35 11.60
N LEU A 19 1.95 3.27 10.81
CA LEU A 19 3.12 2.43 11.09
C LEU A 19 3.81 2.72 12.43
N LYS A 20 3.73 3.98 12.90
CA LYS A 20 4.24 4.36 14.22
C LYS A 20 3.36 3.86 15.38
N HIS A 21 2.08 3.63 15.12
CA HIS A 21 1.14 3.08 16.11
C HIS A 21 1.17 1.55 16.09
N THR A 22 1.26 0.96 14.90
CA THR A 22 1.34 -0.49 14.69
C THR A 22 2.17 -0.81 13.46
N ASN A 23 3.19 -1.66 13.58
CA ASN A 23 4.03 -2.05 12.46
C ASN A 23 3.35 -3.12 11.59
N GLY A 24 2.31 -2.72 10.86
CA GLY A 24 1.39 -3.64 10.18
C GLY A 24 0.40 -4.29 11.16
N PHE A 25 -0.65 -4.91 10.63
CA PHE A 25 -1.63 -5.69 11.38
C PHE A 25 -2.54 -6.48 10.44
N VAL A 26 -3.34 -7.38 11.01
CA VAL A 26 -4.46 -8.03 10.33
C VAL A 26 -5.73 -7.62 11.06
N SER A 27 -6.72 -7.10 10.32
CA SER A 27 -8.02 -6.75 10.90
C SER A 27 -8.90 -7.99 11.06
N ASP A 28 -9.96 -7.89 11.87
CA ASP A 28 -10.94 -8.97 12.06
C ASP A 28 -11.64 -9.39 10.76
N ASN A 29 -11.69 -8.48 9.78
CA ASN A 29 -12.25 -8.73 8.44
C ASN A 29 -11.20 -9.30 7.46
N GLY A 30 -9.99 -9.62 7.91
CA GLY A 30 -8.94 -10.22 7.10
C GLY A 30 -8.12 -9.24 6.25
N VAL A 31 -8.29 -7.94 6.44
CA VAL A 31 -7.44 -6.92 5.79
C VAL A 31 -6.06 -6.98 6.41
N VAL A 32 -5.03 -7.06 5.58
CA VAL A 32 -3.62 -7.04 6.00
C VAL A 32 -3.03 -5.69 5.66
N ILE A 33 -2.49 -4.98 6.65
CA ILE A 33 -1.64 -3.80 6.44
C ILE A 33 -0.18 -4.22 6.61
N PHE A 34 0.66 -3.86 5.64
CA PHE A 34 2.06 -4.29 5.63
C PHE A 34 2.90 -3.51 6.64
N GLY A 35 3.71 -4.20 7.43
CA GLY A 35 4.73 -3.56 8.25
C GLY A 35 5.95 -3.15 7.42
N VAL A 36 6.82 -2.34 8.01
CA VAL A 36 8.10 -1.93 7.39
C VAL A 36 9.03 -3.10 7.10
N ASP A 37 8.83 -4.22 7.78
CA ASP A 37 9.58 -5.46 7.67
C ASP A 37 9.26 -6.27 6.41
N ILE A 38 8.05 -6.12 5.85
CA ILE A 38 7.61 -6.88 4.67
C ILE A 38 7.22 -6.02 3.47
N ILE A 39 7.05 -4.71 3.65
CA ILE A 39 6.52 -3.84 2.59
C ILE A 39 7.38 -3.86 1.32
N ASP A 40 8.71 -3.81 1.45
CA ASP A 40 9.63 -3.86 0.30
C ASP A 40 9.53 -5.20 -0.44
N GLU A 41 9.58 -6.32 0.29
CA GLU A 41 9.41 -7.65 -0.28
C GLU A 41 8.07 -7.80 -1.01
N ARG A 42 6.97 -7.34 -0.40
CA ARG A 42 5.65 -7.41 -1.01
C ARG A 42 5.55 -6.57 -2.29
N ASN A 43 6.10 -5.36 -2.29
CA ASN A 43 6.09 -4.51 -3.48
C ASN A 43 6.92 -5.11 -4.63
N LYS A 44 7.99 -5.84 -4.31
CA LYS A 44 8.79 -6.61 -5.29
C LYS A 44 8.05 -7.82 -5.83
N ILE A 45 7.43 -8.63 -4.96
CA ILE A 45 6.65 -9.82 -5.36
C ILE A 45 5.52 -9.45 -6.32
N TYR A 46 4.84 -8.33 -6.08
CA TYR A 46 3.75 -7.86 -6.93
C TYR A 46 4.20 -6.96 -8.07
N GLU A 47 5.52 -6.75 -8.24
CA GLU A 47 6.09 -5.93 -9.31
C GLU A 47 5.44 -4.53 -9.41
N VAL A 48 5.09 -3.94 -8.26
CA VAL A 48 4.34 -2.68 -8.16
C VAL A 48 5.07 -1.56 -8.88
N HIS A 49 6.41 -1.55 -8.81
CA HIS A 49 7.22 -0.54 -9.49
C HIS A 49 7.11 -0.60 -11.02
N GLU A 50 6.94 -1.79 -11.58
CA GLU A 50 6.83 -2.01 -13.02
C GLU A 50 5.44 -1.65 -13.52
N TYR A 51 4.39 -2.18 -12.88
CA TYR A 51 3.03 -2.11 -13.41
C TYR A 51 2.18 -0.97 -12.81
N ALA A 52 2.48 -0.53 -11.58
CA ALA A 52 1.77 0.53 -10.87
C ALA A 52 2.72 1.68 -10.51
N LYS A 53 3.46 2.17 -11.51
CA LYS A 53 4.46 3.22 -11.32
C LYS A 53 3.88 4.45 -10.61
N GLY A 54 4.56 4.89 -9.55
CA GLY A 54 4.12 6.01 -8.72
C GLY A 54 3.16 5.61 -7.60
N TYR A 55 2.90 4.32 -7.40
CA TYR A 55 2.15 3.78 -6.27
C TYR A 55 3.05 2.94 -5.36
N VAL A 56 2.53 2.65 -4.17
CA VAL A 56 3.07 1.70 -3.21
C VAL A 56 1.95 0.80 -2.71
N ALA A 57 2.20 -0.51 -2.67
CA ALA A 57 1.33 -1.46 -2.01
C ALA A 57 1.49 -1.34 -0.49
N VAL A 58 0.39 -0.99 0.19
CA VAL A 58 0.33 -0.76 1.63
C VAL A 58 -0.38 -1.89 2.37
N GLY A 59 -1.04 -2.79 1.64
CA GLY A 59 -1.77 -3.89 2.23
C GLY A 59 -2.46 -4.80 1.21
N SER A 60 -3.28 -5.71 1.71
CA SER A 60 -4.12 -6.62 0.93
C SER A 60 -5.47 -6.82 1.60
N ASN A 61 -6.51 -7.01 0.79
CA ASN A 61 -7.86 -7.33 1.24
C ASN A 61 -8.19 -8.84 1.03
N GLY A 62 -7.17 -9.69 0.95
CA GLY A 62 -7.32 -11.11 0.64
C GLY A 62 -7.75 -11.37 -0.82
N GLY A 63 -7.88 -12.64 -1.21
CA GLY A 63 -8.40 -13.02 -2.53
C GLY A 63 -7.64 -12.46 -3.73
N GLY A 64 -6.33 -12.19 -3.57
CA GLY A 64 -5.51 -11.55 -4.61
C GLY A 64 -5.74 -10.04 -4.75
N LYS A 65 -6.40 -9.37 -3.81
CA LYS A 65 -6.63 -7.92 -3.86
C LYS A 65 -5.54 -7.16 -3.12
N ILE A 66 -4.90 -6.22 -3.81
CA ILE A 66 -3.79 -5.41 -3.28
C ILE A 66 -4.26 -3.98 -3.11
N LEU A 67 -3.97 -3.41 -1.94
CA LEU A 67 -4.28 -2.04 -1.59
C LEU A 67 -3.09 -1.15 -1.95
N LEU A 68 -3.34 -0.12 -2.75
CA LEU A 68 -2.35 0.83 -3.23
C LEU A 68 -2.66 2.24 -2.71
N MET A 69 -1.60 3.00 -2.47
CA MET A 69 -1.65 4.45 -2.33
C MET A 69 -0.65 5.07 -3.29
N THR A 70 -0.88 6.30 -3.73
CA THR A 70 0.14 7.05 -4.49
C THR A 70 1.37 7.28 -3.60
N ALA A 71 2.57 7.10 -4.17
CA ALA A 71 3.86 7.26 -3.48
C ALA A 71 4.21 8.76 -3.32
N ASN A 72 3.36 9.47 -2.58
CA ASN A 72 3.41 10.91 -2.31
C ASN A 72 3.10 11.15 -0.82
N GLU A 73 3.80 12.09 -0.20
CA GLU A 73 3.60 12.45 1.22
C GLU A 73 2.16 12.81 1.58
N ASN A 74 1.45 13.47 0.67
CA ASN A 74 0.09 13.99 0.88
C ASN A 74 -1.01 13.02 0.43
N ALA A 75 -0.65 11.82 -0.03
CA ALA A 75 -1.63 10.85 -0.47
C ALA A 75 -2.52 10.39 0.69
N THR A 76 -3.84 10.46 0.48
CA THR A 76 -4.85 9.95 1.42
C THR A 76 -5.76 8.90 0.78
N GLU A 77 -5.86 8.87 -0.54
CA GLU A 77 -6.69 7.90 -1.24
C GLU A 77 -6.09 6.49 -1.14
N LEU A 78 -6.96 5.53 -0.87
CA LEU A 78 -6.70 4.11 -0.89
C LEU A 78 -7.48 3.49 -2.05
N VAL A 79 -6.77 2.86 -2.96
CA VAL A 79 -7.36 2.13 -4.09
C VAL A 79 -7.00 0.65 -4.01
N GLN A 80 -7.76 -0.17 -4.70
CA GLN A 80 -7.58 -1.61 -4.74
C GLN A 80 -7.46 -2.10 -6.19
N VAL A 81 -6.46 -2.94 -6.45
CA VAL A 81 -6.26 -3.66 -7.71
C VAL A 81 -6.25 -5.18 -7.48
N ASP A 82 -6.43 -5.94 -8.56
CA ASP A 82 -6.19 -7.38 -8.53
C ASP A 82 -4.68 -7.65 -8.71
N SER A 83 -4.12 -8.63 -8.01
CA SER A 83 -2.70 -8.99 -8.14
C SER A 83 -2.36 -9.56 -9.51
N GLY A 84 -3.35 -10.15 -10.20
CA GLY A 84 -3.21 -10.56 -11.60
C GLY A 84 -3.34 -9.40 -12.60
N ILE A 85 -3.77 -8.21 -12.14
CA ILE A 85 -3.93 -6.98 -12.93
C ILE A 85 -3.41 -5.80 -12.08
N MET A 86 -2.11 -5.75 -11.86
CA MET A 86 -1.42 -4.71 -11.08
C MET A 86 -1.36 -3.36 -11.83
N ASP A 87 -2.49 -2.86 -12.31
CA ASP A 87 -2.60 -1.63 -13.09
C ASP A 87 -3.61 -0.68 -12.43
N PRO A 88 -3.18 0.49 -11.94
CA PRO A 88 -4.04 1.49 -11.33
C PRO A 88 -5.20 1.98 -12.21
N ASN A 89 -5.13 1.83 -13.54
CA ASN A 89 -6.24 2.19 -14.45
C ASN A 89 -7.47 1.29 -14.25
N TYR A 90 -7.29 0.10 -13.68
CA TYR A 90 -8.36 -0.84 -13.34
C TYR A 90 -8.65 -0.86 -11.84
N ALA A 91 -8.12 0.11 -11.09
CA ALA A 91 -8.32 0.18 -9.66
C ALA A 91 -9.76 0.56 -9.30
N THR A 92 -10.17 0.12 -8.11
CA THR A 92 -11.40 0.54 -7.47
C THR A 92 -11.05 1.37 -6.24
N THR A 93 -11.66 2.54 -6.08
CA THR A 93 -11.47 3.36 -4.88
C THR A 93 -12.09 2.64 -3.68
N VAL A 94 -11.28 2.43 -2.64
CA VAL A 94 -11.71 1.87 -1.35
C VAL A 94 -12.14 3.01 -0.42
N SER A 95 -11.35 4.07 -0.38
CA SER A 95 -11.64 5.28 0.38
C SER A 95 -10.81 6.45 -0.15
N GLU A 96 -11.37 7.67 -0.12
CA GLU A 96 -10.61 8.90 -0.40
C GLU A 96 -9.74 9.34 0.80
N ASN A 97 -9.96 8.73 1.97
CA ASN A 97 -9.27 9.06 3.21
C ASN A 97 -8.88 7.80 3.99
N PHE A 98 -7.60 7.44 3.91
CA PHE A 98 -6.98 6.30 4.57
C PHE A 98 -7.08 6.31 6.09
N ILE A 99 -7.17 7.48 6.73
CA ILE A 99 -7.31 7.55 8.20
C ILE A 99 -8.75 7.25 8.63
N GLN A 100 -9.73 7.60 7.80
CA GLN A 100 -11.15 7.35 8.09
C GLN A 100 -11.57 5.92 7.80
N TRP A 101 -10.94 5.29 6.82
CA TRP A 101 -11.12 3.87 6.50
C TRP A 101 -10.47 2.98 7.56
#